data_AF-A0A257GEK0-F1
#
_entry.id   AF-A0A257GEK0-F1
#
_cell.length_a   1.000
_cell.length_b   1.000
_cell.length_c   1.000
_cell.angle_alpha   90.00
_cell.angle_beta   90.00
_cell.angle_gamma   90.00
#
_symmetry.space_group_name_H-M   'P 1'
#
loop_
_entity.id
_entity.type
_entity.pdbx_description
1 polymer ?
#
loop_
_entity_poly.entity_id
_entity_poly.type
_entity_poly.pdbx_seq_one_letter_code
_entity_poly.pdbx_strand_id
1 'polypeptide(L)'
;MMKRIACALLLSIVCAAPTSAQEVATRTWVDSHGTRWTEVTTTQTVVEVPRGQRIAAAIAGLPRFGPFAVIDGAHAALVGEVDSKSPAQFRQMLAANPGIRVLELVDCPGTVNDGANLALGRLIREHRLTTDVPSGGSVRSGGLELFLAGTTRRAAPDAEFGVHAWKDAAGHQPGDYPADAPANLVYLDYYREMGLSNEEAEGLYALTNSVSNEQMLWLRTRDIAPYVALGR
;
A
#
# COMPACT_ATOMS: atom_id res chain seq x y z
N MET A 1 -24.40 -44.69 19.59
CA MET A 1 -23.90 -44.22 20.90
C MET A 1 -22.46 -44.69 21.05
N MET A 2 -21.49 -43.88 20.59
CA MET A 2 -20.07 -44.26 20.57
C MET A 2 -19.49 -44.22 22.00
N LYS A 3 -19.11 -45.38 22.55
CA LYS A 3 -18.33 -45.44 23.80
C LYS A 3 -16.87 -45.10 23.47
N ARG A 4 -16.42 -43.90 23.86
CA ARG A 4 -15.02 -43.46 23.75
C ARG A 4 -14.24 -44.08 24.90
N ILE A 5 -13.41 -45.08 24.63
CA ILE A 5 -12.50 -45.67 25.62
C ILE A 5 -11.15 -44.97 25.49
N ALA A 6 -10.70 -44.35 26.59
CA ALA A 6 -9.39 -43.77 26.88
C ALA A 6 -8.66 -43.02 25.73
N CYS A 7 -8.65 -41.68 25.81
CA CYS A 7 -7.88 -40.81 24.93
C CYS A 7 -6.62 -40.34 25.67
N ALA A 8 -5.43 -40.76 25.24
CA ALA A 8 -4.16 -40.18 25.72
C ALA A 8 -3.74 -39.07 24.75
N LEU A 9 -3.66 -37.83 25.24
CA LEU A 9 -3.14 -36.69 24.50
C LEU A 9 -1.67 -36.48 24.93
N LEU A 10 -0.73 -36.74 24.03
CA LEU A 10 0.69 -36.44 24.23
C LEU A 10 1.00 -35.13 23.50
N LEU A 11 1.29 -34.07 24.27
CA LEU A 11 1.73 -32.78 23.75
C LEU A 11 3.27 -32.73 23.81
N SER A 12 3.92 -32.58 22.67
CA SER A 12 5.38 -32.44 22.59
C SER A 12 5.73 -31.13 21.91
N ILE A 13 6.40 -30.23 22.64
CA ILE A 13 6.88 -28.94 22.13
C ILE A 13 8.34 -29.11 21.69
N VAL A 14 8.63 -28.84 20.42
CA VAL A 14 10.00 -28.77 19.90
C VAL A 14 10.35 -27.29 19.69
N CYS A 15 11.18 -26.72 20.56
CA CYS A 15 11.65 -25.34 20.43
C CYS A 15 12.88 -25.28 19.52
N ALA A 16 12.72 -24.78 18.31
CA ALA A 16 13.80 -24.18 17.51
C ALA A 16 13.59 -22.65 17.47
N ALA A 17 14.69 -21.89 17.31
CA ALA A 17 14.80 -20.42 17.42
C ALA A 17 13.70 -19.59 16.71
N PRO A 18 13.55 -18.27 16.99
CA PRO A 18 12.27 -17.55 17.10
C PRO A 18 11.52 -17.23 15.79
N THR A 19 11.74 -17.96 14.70
CA THR A 19 11.14 -17.64 13.39
C THR A 19 9.88 -18.46 13.05
N SER A 20 9.59 -19.52 13.81
CA SER A 20 8.30 -20.23 13.72
C SER A 20 8.13 -21.16 14.92
N ALA A 21 7.10 -20.93 15.74
CA ALA A 21 6.69 -21.91 16.73
C ALA A 21 5.85 -22.98 16.02
N GLN A 22 6.30 -24.24 16.05
CA GLN A 22 5.55 -25.37 15.51
C GLN A 22 5.08 -26.24 16.68
N GLU A 23 3.77 -26.41 16.79
CA GLU A 23 3.15 -27.32 17.74
C GLU A 23 2.69 -28.57 16.99
N VAL A 24 3.13 -29.75 17.46
CA VAL A 24 2.70 -31.03 16.93
C VAL A 24 1.89 -31.75 18.01
N ALA A 25 0.60 -31.91 17.77
CA ALA A 25 -0.30 -32.66 18.64
C ALA A 25 -0.55 -34.03 18.02
N THR A 26 -0.18 -35.09 18.73
CA THR A 26 -0.46 -36.47 18.31
C THR A 26 -1.59 -37.05 19.14
N ARG A 27 -2.64 -37.50 18.48
CA ARG A 27 -3.78 -38.17 19.10
C ARG A 27 -3.85 -39.60 18.61
N THR A 28 -3.85 -40.56 19.54
CA THR A 28 -4.02 -41.98 19.22
C THR A 28 -5.30 -42.52 19.87
N TRP A 29 -6.09 -43.30 19.13
CA TRP A 29 -7.27 -43.99 19.65
C TRP A 29 -7.43 -45.37 19.00
N VAL A 30 -8.20 -46.25 19.64
CA VAL A 30 -8.54 -47.57 19.11
C VAL A 30 -10.05 -47.61 18.85
N ASP A 31 -10.45 -48.04 17.66
CA ASP A 31 -11.88 -48.15 17.32
C ASP A 31 -12.51 -49.45 17.85
N SER A 32 -13.82 -49.63 17.62
CA SER A 32 -14.57 -50.80 18.08
C SER A 32 -14.14 -52.13 17.43
N HIS A 33 -13.32 -52.08 16.39
CA HIS A 33 -12.80 -53.25 15.67
C HIS A 33 -11.35 -53.57 16.08
N GLY A 34 -10.78 -52.83 17.05
CA GLY A 34 -9.41 -53.03 17.51
C GLY A 34 -8.35 -52.35 16.64
N THR A 35 -8.75 -51.52 15.66
CA THR A 35 -7.80 -50.79 14.81
C THR A 35 -7.25 -49.57 15.55
N ARG A 36 -5.93 -49.45 15.63
CA ARG A 36 -5.25 -48.28 16.22
C ARG A 36 -5.07 -47.18 15.19
N TRP A 37 -5.66 -46.03 15.45
CA TRP A 37 -5.55 -44.81 14.66
C TRP A 37 -4.62 -43.82 15.35
N THR A 38 -3.80 -43.12 14.55
CA THR A 38 -2.95 -42.02 15.02
C THR A 38 -3.15 -40.83 14.09
N GLU A 39 -3.62 -39.72 14.66
CA GLU A 39 -3.76 -38.42 14.01
C GLU A 39 -2.63 -37.53 14.50
N VAL A 40 -1.94 -36.87 13.56
CA VAL A 40 -0.88 -35.91 13.87
C VAL A 40 -1.33 -34.56 13.32
N THR A 41 -1.68 -33.64 14.21
CA THR A 41 -2.00 -32.27 13.86
C THR A 41 -0.75 -31.42 14.03
N THR A 42 -0.36 -30.72 12.96
CA THR A 42 0.75 -29.77 13.00
C THR A 42 0.18 -28.36 12.87
N THR A 43 0.39 -27.54 13.89
CA THR A 43 0.07 -26.11 13.89
C THR A 43 1.37 -25.33 13.78
N GLN A 44 1.47 -24.45 12.79
CA GLN A 44 2.62 -23.56 12.64
C GLN A 44 2.16 -22.12 12.84
N THR A 45 2.77 -21.43 13.81
CA THR A 45 2.64 -19.98 13.95
C THR A 45 3.67 -19.33 13.03
N VAL A 46 3.20 -18.79 11.91
CA VAL A 46 4.01 -17.99 10.98
C VAL A 46 3.76 -16.52 11.28
N VAL A 47 4.81 -15.79 11.68
CA VAL A 47 4.75 -14.33 11.71
C VAL A 47 4.90 -13.84 10.28
N GLU A 48 3.77 -13.55 9.63
CA GLU A 48 3.78 -13.00 8.28
C GLU A 48 4.29 -11.55 8.31
N VAL A 49 5.42 -11.30 7.64
CA VAL A 49 5.95 -9.94 7.47
C VAL A 49 5.16 -9.27 6.34
N PRO A 50 4.58 -8.07 6.57
CA PRO A 50 3.82 -7.36 5.54
C PRO A 50 4.63 -7.17 4.25
N ARG A 51 3.96 -7.30 3.10
CA ARG A 51 4.61 -7.28 1.78
C ARG A 51 5.44 -6.01 1.57
N GLY A 52 4.95 -4.85 1.97
CA GLY A 52 5.64 -3.56 1.90
C GLY A 52 6.99 -3.59 2.64
N GLN A 53 7.03 -4.16 3.85
CA GLN A 53 8.28 -4.31 4.61
C GLN A 53 9.25 -5.27 3.92
N ARG A 54 8.73 -6.37 3.34
CA ARG A 54 9.56 -7.29 2.55
C ARG A 54 10.14 -6.63 1.32
N ILE A 55 9.35 -5.81 0.61
CA ILE A 55 9.83 -5.05 -0.55
C ILE A 55 10.88 -4.04 -0.10
N ALA A 56 10.60 -3.22 0.92
CA ALA A 56 11.55 -2.24 1.45
C ALA A 56 12.90 -2.88 1.81
N ALA A 57 12.89 -4.04 2.46
CA ALA A 57 14.10 -4.81 2.76
C ALA A 57 14.78 -5.34 1.48
N ALA A 58 14.02 -5.89 0.53
CA ALA A 58 14.55 -6.46 -0.70
C ALA A 58 15.17 -5.41 -1.64
N ILE A 59 14.65 -4.18 -1.64
CA ILE A 59 15.11 -3.11 -2.55
C ILE A 59 16.29 -2.30 -2.00
N ALA A 60 16.73 -2.54 -0.76
CA ALA A 60 17.76 -1.72 -0.10
C ALA A 60 19.09 -1.63 -0.88
N GLY A 61 19.40 -2.65 -1.70
CA GLY A 61 20.61 -2.70 -2.54
C GLY A 61 20.37 -2.68 -4.05
N LEU A 62 19.13 -2.48 -4.51
CA LEU A 62 18.79 -2.52 -5.94
C LEU A 62 19.14 -1.21 -6.65
N PRO A 63 19.28 -1.22 -8.00
CA PRO A 63 19.45 0.01 -8.79
C PRO A 63 18.30 0.99 -8.55
N ARG A 64 18.65 2.27 -8.37
CA ARG A 64 17.70 3.34 -8.04
C ARG A 64 17.77 4.51 -9.01
N PHE A 65 16.62 5.15 -9.16
CA PHE A 65 16.45 6.44 -9.82
C PHE A 65 15.72 7.35 -8.84
N GLY A 66 16.47 8.04 -7.97
CA GLY A 66 15.86 8.82 -6.88
C GLY A 66 15.02 7.96 -5.93
N PRO A 67 13.72 8.28 -5.74
CA PRO A 67 12.86 7.52 -4.83
C PRO A 67 12.37 6.19 -5.45
N PHE A 68 12.67 5.92 -6.72
CA PHE A 68 12.28 4.68 -7.39
C PHE A 68 13.37 3.61 -7.31
N ALA A 69 12.98 2.39 -6.97
CA ALA A 69 13.83 1.20 -7.05
C ALA A 69 13.23 0.18 -8.00
N VAL A 70 14.04 -0.38 -8.91
CA VAL A 70 13.57 -1.41 -9.84
C VAL A 70 13.57 -2.75 -9.11
N ILE A 71 12.40 -3.36 -8.95
CA ILE A 71 12.23 -4.66 -8.27
C ILE A 71 12.56 -5.79 -9.25
N ASP A 72 11.93 -5.75 -10.43
CA ASP A 72 12.14 -6.70 -11.51
C ASP A 72 11.80 -6.05 -12.87
N GLY A 73 11.75 -6.82 -13.96
CA GLY A 73 11.48 -6.31 -15.31
C GLY A 73 10.09 -5.70 -15.52
N ALA A 74 9.16 -5.85 -14.58
CA ALA A 74 7.78 -5.38 -14.66
C ALA A 74 7.36 -4.47 -13.48
N HIS A 75 8.09 -4.49 -12.36
CA HIS A 75 7.73 -3.80 -11.14
C HIS A 75 8.85 -2.85 -10.68
N ALA A 76 8.45 -1.66 -10.26
CA ALA A 76 9.28 -0.74 -9.49
C ALA A 76 8.58 -0.37 -8.19
N ALA A 77 9.36 -0.08 -7.15
CA ALA A 77 8.87 0.47 -5.90
C ALA A 77 9.10 1.99 -5.85
N LEU A 78 8.12 2.75 -5.35
CA LEU A 78 8.32 4.10 -4.85
C LEU A 78 8.55 4.03 -3.33
N VAL A 79 9.77 4.39 -2.92
CA VAL A 79 10.21 4.44 -1.52
C VAL A 79 11.00 5.71 -1.29
N GLY A 80 10.37 6.67 -0.62
CA GLY A 80 10.93 7.97 -0.32
C GLY A 80 10.08 9.13 -0.82
N GLU A 81 10.49 10.33 -0.41
CA GLU A 81 9.83 11.59 -0.74
C GLU A 81 10.00 11.98 -2.21
N VAL A 82 8.98 12.61 -2.77
CA VAL A 82 8.99 13.14 -4.15
C VAL A 82 9.38 14.60 -4.15
N ASP A 83 10.35 14.94 -4.98
CA ASP A 83 10.91 16.29 -5.13
C ASP A 83 10.86 16.79 -6.59
N SER A 84 11.43 17.96 -6.83
CA SER A 84 11.53 18.56 -8.17
C SER A 84 12.28 17.72 -9.21
N LYS A 85 13.13 16.76 -8.80
CA LYS A 85 13.93 15.90 -9.69
C LYS A 85 13.21 14.60 -10.05
N SER A 86 12.25 14.21 -9.22
CA SER A 86 11.54 12.94 -9.32
C SER A 86 10.89 12.68 -10.70
N PRO A 87 10.26 13.66 -11.39
CA PRO A 87 9.76 13.44 -12.75
C PRO A 87 10.84 13.03 -13.77
N ALA A 88 12.04 13.63 -13.69
CA ALA A 88 13.14 13.30 -14.58
C ALA A 88 13.73 11.91 -14.25
N GLN A 89 13.86 11.60 -12.97
CA GLN A 89 14.32 10.29 -12.50
C GLN A 89 13.34 9.17 -12.89
N PHE A 90 12.04 9.42 -12.82
CA PHE A 90 11.01 8.49 -13.29
C PHE A 90 11.15 8.19 -14.78
N ARG A 91 11.33 9.22 -15.63
CA ARG A 91 11.59 9.02 -17.06
C ARG A 91 12.86 8.21 -17.33
N GLN A 92 13.94 8.48 -16.58
CA GLN A 92 15.18 7.71 -16.69
C GLN A 92 14.97 6.24 -16.31
N MET A 93 14.20 5.97 -15.25
CA MET A 93 13.86 4.61 -14.85
C MET A 93 13.13 3.87 -15.97
N LEU A 94 12.08 4.46 -16.55
CA LEU A 94 11.30 3.83 -17.62
C LEU A 94 12.11 3.67 -18.91
N ALA A 95 12.99 4.62 -19.23
CA ALA A 95 13.89 4.49 -20.37
C ALA A 95 14.87 3.31 -20.21
N ALA A 96 15.41 3.11 -19.00
CA ALA A 96 16.29 1.99 -18.70
C ALA A 96 15.54 0.65 -18.52
N ASN A 97 14.26 0.70 -18.15
CA ASN A 97 13.44 -0.47 -17.81
C ASN A 97 12.06 -0.37 -18.46
N PRO A 98 11.97 -0.52 -19.80
CA PRO A 98 10.73 -0.27 -20.54
C PRO A 98 9.60 -1.28 -20.28
N GLY A 99 9.89 -2.39 -19.58
CA GLY A 99 8.90 -3.40 -19.21
C GLY A 99 8.08 -3.08 -17.97
N ILE A 100 8.47 -2.03 -17.21
CA ILE A 100 7.77 -1.64 -15.98
C ILE A 100 6.32 -1.27 -16.30
N ARG A 101 5.40 -1.91 -15.57
CA ARG A 101 3.95 -1.72 -15.68
C ARG A 101 3.25 -1.53 -14.33
N VAL A 102 3.94 -1.83 -13.23
CA VAL A 102 3.44 -1.64 -11.87
C VAL A 102 4.41 -0.76 -11.09
N LEU A 103 3.86 0.27 -10.44
CA LEU A 103 4.53 1.07 -9.43
C LEU A 103 3.96 0.73 -8.05
N GLU A 104 4.77 0.08 -7.23
CA GLU A 104 4.45 -0.32 -5.86
C GLU A 104 4.76 0.84 -4.90
N LEU A 105 3.73 1.45 -4.33
CA LEU A 105 3.84 2.55 -3.37
C LEU A 105 4.07 1.98 -1.98
N VAL A 106 5.33 1.68 -1.66
CA VAL A 106 5.70 0.93 -0.45
C VAL A 106 5.81 1.85 0.76
N ASP A 107 6.54 2.96 0.63
CA ASP A 107 6.66 3.96 1.68
C ASP A 107 6.82 5.34 1.05
N CYS A 108 5.69 6.03 0.90
CA CYS A 108 5.57 7.29 0.18
C CYS A 108 5.19 8.40 1.17
N PRO A 109 6.17 9.08 1.82
CA PRO A 109 5.92 10.12 2.82
C PRO A 109 5.20 11.36 2.30
N GLY A 110 5.25 11.60 1.00
CA GLY A 110 4.64 12.78 0.38
C GLY A 110 5.59 13.47 -0.57
N THR A 111 5.38 14.78 -0.71
CA THR A 111 6.16 15.63 -1.59
C THR A 111 6.53 16.94 -0.91
N VAL A 112 7.65 17.52 -1.33
CA VAL A 112 8.04 18.92 -1.01
C VAL A 112 7.82 19.87 -2.19
N ASN A 113 7.26 19.37 -3.30
CA ASN A 113 6.97 20.16 -4.49
C ASN A 113 5.72 19.62 -5.19
N ASP A 114 4.57 20.22 -4.87
CA ASP A 114 3.27 19.80 -5.40
C ASP A 114 3.22 19.81 -6.92
N GLY A 115 3.79 20.84 -7.57
CA GLY A 115 3.83 20.93 -9.02
C GLY A 115 4.59 19.75 -9.67
N ALA A 116 5.75 19.37 -9.12
CA ALA A 116 6.51 18.22 -9.57
C ALA A 116 5.79 16.91 -9.28
N ASN A 117 5.06 16.82 -8.17
CA ASN A 117 4.26 15.66 -7.80
C ASN A 117 3.10 15.43 -8.78
N LEU A 118 2.33 16.47 -9.10
CA LEU A 118 1.26 16.39 -10.09
C LEU A 118 1.81 16.10 -11.50
N ALA A 119 2.98 16.65 -11.85
CA ALA A 119 3.66 16.31 -13.10
C ALA A 119 4.10 14.85 -13.16
N LEU A 120 4.65 14.31 -12.06
CA LEU A 120 4.97 12.88 -11.93
C LEU A 120 3.72 12.01 -12.07
N GLY A 121 2.63 12.39 -11.41
CA GLY A 121 1.34 11.73 -11.54
C GLY A 121 0.85 11.66 -13.00
N ARG A 122 0.94 12.76 -13.74
CA ARG A 122 0.61 12.77 -15.18
C ARG A 122 1.50 11.83 -16.00
N LEU A 123 2.79 11.72 -15.68
CA LEU A 123 3.68 10.74 -16.32
C LEU A 123 3.27 9.29 -16.00
N ILE A 124 2.92 8.99 -14.75
CA ILE A 124 2.42 7.66 -14.36
C ILE A 124 1.16 7.31 -15.17
N ARG A 125 0.24 8.27 -15.29
CA ARG A 125 -1.01 8.13 -16.08
C ARG A 125 -0.73 7.94 -17.56
N GLU A 126 0.15 8.75 -18.14
CA GLU A 126 0.56 8.68 -19.56
C GLU A 126 1.14 7.31 -19.92
N HIS A 127 1.99 6.76 -19.04
CA HIS A 127 2.57 5.43 -19.20
C HIS A 127 1.63 4.28 -18.83
N ARG A 128 0.39 4.57 -18.43
CA ARG A 128 -0.67 3.59 -18.13
C ARG A 128 -0.25 2.56 -17.08
N LEU A 129 0.50 3.00 -16.07
CA LEU A 129 0.96 2.11 -15.01
C LEU A 129 -0.19 1.72 -14.08
N THR A 130 -0.08 0.54 -13.50
CA THR A 130 -0.82 0.18 -12.29
C THR A 130 -0.12 0.80 -11.08
N THR A 131 -0.87 1.44 -10.21
CA THR A 131 -0.40 1.81 -8.86
C THR A 131 -0.90 0.80 -7.85
N ASP A 132 0.01 0.29 -7.04
CA ASP A 132 -0.26 -0.77 -6.06
C ASP A 132 0.27 -0.36 -4.69
N VAL A 133 -0.60 -0.27 -3.69
CA VAL A 133 -0.20 -0.11 -2.28
C VAL A 133 -0.22 -1.50 -1.64
N PRO A 134 0.93 -2.16 -1.48
CA PRO A 134 0.99 -3.53 -0.96
C PRO A 134 0.57 -3.58 0.52
N SER A 135 0.39 -4.80 1.07
CA SER A 135 0.15 -4.97 2.51
C SER A 135 1.28 -4.36 3.33
N GLY A 136 0.94 -3.58 4.36
CA GLY A 136 1.87 -2.75 5.12
C GLY A 136 2.53 -1.60 4.34
N GLY A 137 2.04 -1.30 3.13
CA GLY A 137 2.42 -0.11 2.37
C GLY A 137 1.74 1.15 2.92
N SER A 138 2.42 2.29 2.79
CA SER A 138 1.95 3.55 3.34
C SER A 138 2.12 4.70 2.36
N VAL A 139 1.03 5.42 2.10
CA VAL A 139 0.94 6.54 1.14
C VAL A 139 0.43 7.77 1.88
N ARG A 140 1.19 8.86 1.84
CA ARG A 140 0.90 10.02 2.70
C ARG A 140 1.01 11.31 1.91
N SER A 141 0.22 12.32 2.31
CA SER A 141 0.22 13.65 1.70
C SER A 141 0.10 13.55 0.17
N GLY A 142 0.94 14.27 -0.58
CA GLY A 142 1.07 14.20 -2.05
C GLY A 142 1.24 12.79 -2.65
N GLY A 143 1.58 11.78 -1.85
CA GLY A 143 1.62 10.39 -2.30
C GLY A 143 0.24 9.88 -2.74
N LEU A 144 -0.86 10.40 -2.17
CA LEU A 144 -2.20 10.00 -2.58
C LEU A 144 -2.44 10.36 -4.04
N GLU A 145 -2.04 11.56 -4.49
CA GLU A 145 -2.13 12.01 -5.88
C GLU A 145 -1.39 11.04 -6.82
N LEU A 146 -0.25 10.49 -6.39
CA LEU A 146 0.49 9.49 -7.15
C LEU A 146 -0.24 8.16 -7.20
N PHE A 147 -0.86 7.72 -6.10
CA PHE A 147 -1.72 6.54 -6.11
C PHE A 147 -2.89 6.72 -7.09
N LEU A 148 -3.53 7.89 -7.10
CA LEU A 148 -4.61 8.21 -8.03
C LEU A 148 -4.17 8.14 -9.50
N ALA A 149 -2.89 8.33 -9.79
CA ALA A 149 -2.37 8.40 -11.15
C ALA A 149 -2.44 7.08 -11.94
N GLY A 150 -2.56 5.94 -11.26
CA GLY A 150 -2.64 4.64 -11.93
C GLY A 150 -3.89 4.48 -12.80
N THR A 151 -3.73 3.91 -13.99
CA THR A 151 -4.88 3.46 -14.81
C THR A 151 -5.61 2.28 -14.19
N THR A 152 -4.90 1.53 -13.34
CA THR A 152 -5.47 0.56 -12.42
C THR A 152 -4.87 0.83 -11.05
N ARG A 153 -5.72 0.80 -10.03
CA ARG A 153 -5.37 1.14 -8.65
C ARG A 153 -5.63 -0.05 -7.76
N ARG A 154 -4.61 -0.53 -7.04
CA ARG A 154 -4.73 -1.62 -6.09
C ARG A 154 -4.23 -1.16 -4.74
N ALA A 155 -4.93 -1.58 -3.69
CA ALA A 155 -4.50 -1.31 -2.33
C ALA A 155 -4.88 -2.51 -1.46
N ALA A 156 -3.93 -3.01 -0.68
CA ALA A 156 -4.18 -4.07 0.27
C ALA A 156 -5.17 -3.59 1.35
N PRO A 157 -5.96 -4.48 1.99
CA PRO A 157 -6.93 -4.08 3.00
C PRO A 157 -6.31 -3.31 4.18
N ASP A 158 -5.04 -3.61 4.50
CA ASP A 158 -4.25 -3.02 5.58
C ASP A 158 -3.38 -1.84 5.13
N ALA A 159 -3.40 -1.45 3.85
CA ALA A 159 -2.67 -0.27 3.36
C ALA A 159 -3.09 1.00 4.12
N GLU A 160 -2.12 1.88 4.37
CA GLU A 160 -2.30 3.12 5.12
C GLU A 160 -2.25 4.35 4.21
N PHE A 161 -3.23 5.23 4.39
CA PHE A 161 -3.32 6.51 3.71
C PHE A 161 -3.30 7.64 4.74
N GLY A 162 -2.27 8.48 4.72
CA GLY A 162 -2.20 9.66 5.57
C GLY A 162 -2.58 10.91 4.78
N VAL A 163 -3.66 11.59 5.14
CA VAL A 163 -4.12 12.78 4.43
C VAL A 163 -4.17 14.01 5.35
N HIS A 164 -3.95 15.17 4.76
CA HIS A 164 -4.06 16.47 5.40
C HIS A 164 -4.18 17.56 4.32
N ALA A 165 -4.59 18.75 4.73
CA ALA A 165 -4.67 19.90 3.83
C ALA A 165 -3.31 20.24 3.18
N TRP A 166 -3.31 20.59 1.89
CA TRP A 166 -2.11 21.18 1.26
C TRP A 166 -1.80 22.55 1.87
N LYS A 167 -0.56 23.00 1.69
CA LYS A 167 -0.11 24.31 2.18
C LYS A 167 0.81 24.97 1.16
N ASP A 168 0.47 26.18 0.75
CA ASP A 168 1.28 26.93 -0.19
C ASP A 168 2.56 27.52 0.48
N ALA A 169 3.40 28.15 -0.32
CA ALA A 169 4.64 28.76 0.16
C ALA A 169 4.42 29.95 1.12
N ALA A 170 3.23 30.56 1.12
CA ALA A 170 2.86 31.63 2.04
C ALA A 170 2.23 31.09 3.34
N GLY A 171 1.97 29.78 3.43
CA GLY A 171 1.37 29.12 4.58
C GLY A 171 -0.15 29.01 4.52
N HIS A 172 -0.78 29.41 3.42
CA HIS A 172 -2.22 29.28 3.22
C HIS A 172 -2.61 27.86 2.89
N GLN A 173 -3.79 27.47 3.36
CA GLN A 173 -4.41 26.17 3.18
C GLN A 173 -5.70 26.31 2.33
N PRO A 174 -6.29 25.22 1.82
CA PRO A 174 -7.49 25.25 0.98
C PRO A 174 -8.61 26.18 1.47
N GLY A 175 -8.85 26.19 2.80
CA GLY A 175 -9.89 27.01 3.44
C GLY A 175 -9.61 28.51 3.47
N ASP A 176 -8.36 28.93 3.22
CA ASP A 176 -7.98 30.35 3.11
C ASP A 176 -8.33 30.94 1.72
N TYR A 177 -8.79 30.10 0.79
CA TYR A 177 -9.19 30.48 -0.56
C TYR A 177 -10.70 30.26 -0.79
N PRO A 178 -11.32 31.05 -1.69
CA PRO A 178 -12.61 30.68 -2.26
C PRO A 178 -12.61 29.27 -2.84
N ALA A 179 -13.73 28.57 -2.78
CA ALA A 179 -13.84 27.18 -3.26
C ALA A 179 -13.48 27.02 -4.74
N ASP A 180 -13.76 28.04 -5.56
CA ASP A 180 -13.46 28.10 -7.00
C ASP A 180 -12.12 28.79 -7.33
N ALA A 181 -11.30 29.07 -6.33
CA ALA A 181 -9.98 29.67 -6.55
C ALA A 181 -9.07 28.69 -7.32
N PRO A 182 -8.17 29.19 -8.19
CA PRO A 182 -7.24 28.35 -8.95
C PRO A 182 -6.41 27.38 -8.09
N ALA A 183 -6.09 27.78 -6.85
CA ALA A 183 -5.35 26.95 -5.90
C ALA A 183 -6.13 25.70 -5.44
N ASN A 184 -7.46 25.79 -5.33
CA ASN A 184 -8.33 24.63 -5.06
C ASN A 184 -8.60 23.84 -6.35
N LEU A 185 -8.87 24.55 -7.45
CA LEU A 185 -9.22 23.93 -8.73
C LEU A 185 -8.10 23.03 -9.29
N VAL A 186 -6.82 23.36 -9.08
CA VAL A 186 -5.72 22.53 -9.60
C VAL A 186 -5.77 21.07 -9.12
N TYR A 187 -6.21 20.82 -7.89
CA TYR A 187 -6.35 19.47 -7.33
C TYR A 187 -7.62 18.78 -7.81
N LEU A 188 -8.75 19.51 -7.84
CA LEU A 188 -10.01 18.98 -8.36
C LEU A 188 -9.90 18.61 -9.84
N ASP A 189 -9.23 19.45 -10.64
CA ASP A 189 -8.91 19.20 -12.04
C ASP A 189 -8.03 17.95 -12.16
N TYR A 190 -6.98 17.85 -11.35
CA TYR A 190 -6.10 16.69 -11.33
C TYR A 190 -6.85 15.39 -10.97
N TYR A 191 -7.72 15.39 -9.97
CA TYR A 191 -8.52 14.22 -9.60
C TYR A 191 -9.41 13.75 -10.76
N ARG A 192 -10.02 14.69 -11.47
CA ARG A 192 -10.83 14.40 -12.67
C ARG A 192 -9.98 13.89 -13.83
N GLU A 193 -8.80 14.46 -14.05
CA GLU A 193 -7.81 13.93 -15.01
C GLU A 193 -7.41 12.48 -14.68
N MET A 194 -7.40 12.12 -13.39
CA MET A 194 -7.16 10.75 -12.90
C MET A 194 -8.40 9.84 -12.94
N GLY A 195 -9.49 10.30 -13.57
CA GLY A 195 -10.67 9.50 -13.85
C GLY A 195 -11.68 9.41 -12.71
N LEU A 196 -11.62 10.33 -11.73
CA LEU A 196 -12.73 10.51 -10.77
C LEU A 196 -13.85 11.32 -11.43
N SER A 197 -15.09 11.01 -11.11
CA SER A 197 -16.23 11.87 -11.37
C SER A 197 -16.15 13.16 -10.54
N ASN A 198 -16.98 14.16 -10.85
CA ASN A 198 -17.00 15.41 -10.09
C ASN A 198 -17.34 15.15 -8.61
N GLU A 199 -18.32 14.30 -8.33
CA GLU A 199 -18.73 13.95 -6.95
C GLU A 199 -17.61 13.23 -6.20
N GLU A 200 -16.94 12.27 -6.83
CA GLU A 200 -15.80 11.57 -6.23
C GLU A 200 -14.62 12.53 -5.98
N ALA A 201 -14.34 13.44 -6.93
CA ALA A 201 -13.26 14.41 -6.81
C ALA A 201 -13.53 15.40 -5.66
N GLU A 202 -14.73 15.96 -5.59
CA GLU A 202 -15.13 16.88 -4.51
C GLU A 202 -15.13 16.18 -3.15
N GLY A 203 -15.68 14.96 -3.08
CA GLY A 203 -15.71 14.17 -1.86
C GLY A 203 -14.32 13.77 -1.37
N LEU A 204 -13.43 13.32 -2.27
CA LEU A 204 -12.06 13.01 -1.92
C LEU A 204 -11.31 14.27 -1.49
N TYR A 205 -11.49 15.39 -2.20
CA TYR A 205 -10.86 16.66 -1.83
C TYR A 205 -11.33 17.17 -0.46
N ALA A 206 -12.61 17.02 -0.14
CA ALA A 206 -13.12 17.35 1.19
C ALA A 206 -12.50 16.43 2.27
N LEU A 207 -12.37 15.13 2.00
CA LEU A 207 -11.72 14.18 2.91
C LEU A 207 -10.23 14.49 3.12
N THR A 208 -9.48 14.76 2.05
CA THR A 208 -8.04 15.02 2.16
C THR A 208 -7.75 16.29 2.94
N ASN A 209 -8.61 17.30 2.81
CA ASN A 209 -8.46 18.60 3.45
C ASN A 209 -9.26 18.74 4.75
N SER A 210 -9.72 17.63 5.36
CA SER A 210 -10.56 17.67 6.57
C SER A 210 -9.80 17.98 7.86
N VAL A 211 -8.46 17.92 7.83
CA VAL A 211 -7.57 18.28 8.93
C VAL A 211 -6.49 19.24 8.41
N SER A 212 -5.95 20.09 9.27
CA SER A 212 -4.93 21.06 8.84
C SER A 212 -3.63 20.39 8.42
N ASN A 213 -2.79 21.10 7.67
CA ASN A 213 -1.48 20.63 7.22
C ASN A 213 -0.55 20.16 8.36
N GLU A 214 -0.77 20.64 9.58
CA GLU A 214 -0.01 20.30 10.79
C GLU A 214 -0.49 18.99 11.45
N GLN A 215 -1.62 18.44 10.98
CA GLN A 215 -2.22 17.22 11.47
C GLN A 215 -2.09 16.11 10.42
N MET A 216 -2.41 14.87 10.80
CA MET A 216 -2.48 13.74 9.88
C MET A 216 -3.72 12.92 10.20
N LEU A 217 -4.63 12.81 9.23
CA LEU A 217 -5.74 11.87 9.30
C LEU A 217 -5.29 10.55 8.67
N TRP A 218 -5.25 9.50 9.48
CA TRP A 218 -4.92 8.15 9.02
C TRP A 218 -6.15 7.37 8.60
N LEU A 219 -6.11 6.86 7.38
CA LEU A 219 -7.16 6.13 6.70
C LEU A 219 -6.65 4.76 6.26
N ARG A 220 -7.58 3.84 6.06
CA ARG A 220 -7.36 2.53 5.42
C ARG A 220 -7.98 2.52 4.04
N THR A 221 -7.69 1.49 3.27
CA THR A 221 -8.26 1.27 1.92
C THR A 221 -9.78 1.39 1.89
N ARG A 222 -10.49 0.89 2.91
CA ARG A 222 -11.96 0.97 3.00
C ARG A 222 -12.49 2.41 3.07
N ASP A 223 -11.70 3.35 3.59
CA ASP A 223 -12.14 4.72 3.86
C ASP A 223 -12.00 5.58 2.60
N ILE A 224 -11.08 5.25 1.69
CA ILE A 224 -10.90 5.91 0.38
C ILE A 224 -11.70 5.24 -0.75
N ALA A 225 -12.09 3.97 -0.60
CA ALA A 225 -12.82 3.20 -1.60
C ALA A 225 -14.14 3.83 -2.09
N PRO A 226 -14.88 4.64 -1.29
CA PRO A 226 -16.06 5.35 -1.79
C PRO A 226 -15.76 6.36 -2.90
N TYR A 227 -14.52 6.88 -2.99
CA TYR A 227 -14.12 7.91 -3.95
C TYR A 227 -13.18 7.39 -5.04
N VAL A 228 -12.52 6.26 -4.78
CA VAL A 228 -11.46 5.73 -5.63
C VAL A 228 -11.81 4.32 -6.08
N ALA A 229 -12.08 4.15 -7.37
CA ALA A 229 -12.29 2.84 -7.96
C ALA A 229 -11.02 1.98 -7.87
N LEU A 230 -11.11 0.86 -7.13
CA LEU A 230 -10.03 -0.11 -6.96
C LEU A 230 -10.21 -1.29 -7.93
N GLY A 231 -9.13 -1.60 -8.66
CA GLY A 231 -9.03 -2.78 -9.50
C GLY A 231 -8.77 -4.05 -8.68
N ARG A 232 -9.15 -5.19 -9.26
CA ARG A 232 -8.77 -6.51 -8.75
C ARG A 232 -7.34 -6.88 -9.13
#